data_AF-A0A7U9HGX7-F1
#
_entry.id   AF-A0A7U9HGX7-F1
#
_cell.length_a   1.000
_cell.length_b   1.000
_cell.length_c   1.000
_cell.angle_alpha   90.00
_cell.angle_beta   90.00
_cell.angle_gamma   90.00
#
_symmetry.space_group_name_H-M   'P 1'
#
loop_
_entity.id
_entity.type
_entity.pdbx_description
1 polymer ?
#
loop_
_entity_poly.entity_id
_entity_poly.type
_entity_poly.pdbx_seq_one_letter_code
_entity_poly.pdbx_strand_id
1 'polypeptide(L)'
;MVQGVLAGASATGLGRLLPDGDSLPALLGVAAVAAVLANVVNNLPAVLALLPLAAPAGPAQVLAVLIGVNLGPNLTYVGSLATLLWRRILHRHGIEVELGRFTALGLLTVPATVAASTVALWGALRLVGA
;
A
#
# COMPACT_ATOMS: atom_id res chain seq x y z
N MET A 1 9.76 -15.01 -11.58
CA MET A 1 9.18 -13.68 -11.27
C MET A 1 9.39 -13.29 -9.81
N VAL A 2 8.94 -14.09 -8.83
CA VAL A 2 9.08 -13.80 -7.38
C VAL A 2 10.54 -13.60 -6.93
N GLN A 3 11.47 -14.46 -7.36
CA GLN A 3 12.90 -14.33 -7.03
C GLN A 3 13.54 -13.04 -7.58
N GLY A 4 13.07 -12.55 -8.72
CA GLY A 4 13.54 -11.28 -9.28
C GLY A 4 13.05 -10.06 -8.50
N VAL A 5 11.81 -10.12 -7.99
CA VAL A 5 11.25 -9.09 -7.10
C VAL A 5 11.96 -9.10 -5.75
N LEU A 6 12.24 -10.26 -5.18
CA LEU A 6 12.98 -10.40 -3.92
C LEU A 6 14.43 -9.92 -4.04
N ALA A 7 15.11 -10.25 -5.14
CA ALA A 7 16.45 -9.73 -5.41
C ALA A 7 16.45 -8.21 -5.58
N GLY A 8 15.47 -7.66 -6.30
CA GLY A 8 15.29 -6.21 -6.45
C GLY A 8 15.00 -5.49 -5.13
N ALA A 9 14.13 -6.07 -4.29
CA ALA A 9 13.77 -5.52 -2.99
C ALA A 9 14.94 -5.54 -1.99
N SER A 10 15.71 -6.64 -2.02
CA SER A 10 16.94 -6.76 -1.24
C SER A 10 18.01 -5.75 -1.69
N ALA A 11 18.13 -5.54 -3.00
CA ALA A 11 19.03 -4.54 -3.58
C ALA A 11 18.62 -3.08 -3.25
N THR A 12 17.33 -2.81 -3.03
CA THR A 12 16.83 -1.50 -2.59
C THR A 12 16.92 -1.28 -1.08
N GLY A 13 17.21 -2.33 -0.29
CA GLY A 13 17.29 -2.23 1.17
C GLY A 13 15.93 -2.11 1.86
N LEU A 14 14.84 -2.58 1.23
CA LEU A 14 13.46 -2.47 1.73
C LEU A 14 13.28 -3.03 3.16
N GLY A 15 14.04 -4.06 3.54
CA GLY A 15 14.00 -4.61 4.89
C GLY A 15 14.45 -3.64 5.99
N ARG A 16 15.24 -2.60 5.67
CA ARG A 16 15.62 -1.55 6.63
C ARG A 16 14.56 -0.47 6.81
N LEU A 17 13.58 -0.42 5.90
CA LEU A 17 12.52 0.59 5.90
C LEU A 17 11.30 0.13 6.70
N LEU A 18 11.18 -1.18 6.99
CA LEU A 18 10.10 -1.71 7.82
C LEU A 18 10.49 -1.55 9.30
N PRO A 19 9.77 -0.71 10.07
CA PRO A 19 9.99 -0.62 11.50
C PRO A 19 9.63 -1.94 12.17
N ASP A 20 10.40 -2.35 13.18
CA ASP A 20 10.11 -3.56 13.94
C ASP A 20 9.03 -3.34 15.02
N GLY A 21 8.30 -4.42 15.33
CA GLY A 21 7.29 -4.46 16.40
C GLY A 21 5.86 -4.13 15.96
N ASP A 22 4.96 -4.08 16.95
CA ASP A 22 3.51 -3.94 16.79
C ASP A 22 2.97 -2.60 17.35
N SER A 23 3.88 -1.70 17.74
CA SER A 23 3.51 -0.36 18.21
C SER A 23 2.77 0.41 17.11
N LEU A 24 1.85 1.30 17.51
CA LEU A 24 1.10 2.11 16.53
C LEU A 24 2.02 2.86 15.54
N PRO A 25 3.12 3.52 15.97
CA PRO A 25 4.06 4.15 15.03
C PRO A 25 4.72 3.15 14.07
N ALA A 26 5.06 1.94 14.55
CA ALA A 26 5.65 0.91 13.71
C ALA A 26 4.67 0.43 12.62
N LEU A 27 3.43 0.12 13.01
CA LEU A 27 2.39 -0.31 12.06
C LEU A 27 2.04 0.79 11.05
N LEU A 28 2.01 2.06 11.47
CA LEU A 28 1.83 3.19 10.57
C LEU A 28 2.98 3.32 9.57
N GLY A 29 4.22 3.14 10.03
CA GLY A 29 5.39 3.13 9.16
C GLY A 29 5.36 2.00 8.13
N VAL A 30 5.04 0.77 8.56
CA VAL A 30 4.88 -0.39 7.66
C VAL A 30 3.80 -0.12 6.60
N ALA A 31 2.62 0.35 7.02
CA ALA A 31 1.51 0.65 6.10
C ALA A 31 1.87 1.78 5.12
N ALA A 32 2.60 2.81 5.58
CA ALA A 32 3.05 3.91 4.72
C ALA A 32 4.08 3.44 3.67
N VAL A 33 5.09 2.65 4.07
CA VAL A 33 6.07 2.06 3.14
C VAL A 33 5.38 1.18 2.10
N ALA A 34 4.44 0.35 2.55
CA ALA A 34 3.63 -0.50 1.68
C ALA A 34 2.79 0.31 0.67
N ALA A 35 2.15 1.40 1.13
CA ALA A 35 1.37 2.28 0.28
C ALA A 35 2.21 3.01 -0.76
N VAL A 36 3.39 3.52 -0.38
CA VAL A 36 4.33 4.17 -1.30
C VAL A 36 4.83 3.17 -2.33
N LEU A 37 5.28 2.00 -1.90
CA LEU A 37 5.79 0.97 -2.82
C LEU A 37 4.70 0.54 -3.82
N ALA A 38 3.47 0.36 -3.37
CA ALA A 38 2.36 -0.02 -4.23
C ALA A 38 1.99 1.06 -5.26
N ASN A 39 2.22 2.35 -4.99
CA ASN A 39 2.10 3.41 -6.00
C ASN A 39 3.22 3.37 -7.05
N VAL A 40 4.42 2.89 -6.68
CA VAL A 40 5.58 2.84 -7.59
C VAL A 40 5.55 1.59 -8.47
N VAL A 41 5.30 0.41 -7.88
CA VAL A 41 5.45 -0.89 -8.57
C VAL A 41 4.15 -1.67 -8.72
N ASN A 42 3.00 -1.07 -8.38
CA ASN A 42 1.68 -1.70 -8.31
C ASN A 42 1.48 -2.63 -7.08
N ASN A 43 0.24 -2.98 -6.76
CA ASN A 43 -0.11 -3.70 -5.53
C ASN A 43 0.42 -5.14 -5.51
N LEU A 44 0.30 -5.88 -6.62
CA LEU A 44 0.68 -7.30 -6.66
C LEU A 44 2.20 -7.50 -6.48
N PRO A 45 3.09 -6.78 -7.21
CA PRO A 45 4.53 -6.88 -6.97
C PRO A 45 4.93 -6.38 -5.57
N ALA A 46 4.28 -5.33 -5.06
CA ALA A 46 4.56 -4.80 -3.72
C ALA A 46 4.23 -5.82 -2.62
N VAL A 47 3.07 -6.51 -2.72
CA VAL A 47 2.70 -7.60 -1.80
C VAL A 47 3.75 -8.70 -1.80
N LEU A 48 4.18 -9.15 -2.98
CA LEU A 48 5.17 -10.21 -3.12
C LEU A 48 6.56 -9.83 -2.59
N ALA A 49 6.91 -8.54 -2.63
CA ALA A 49 8.16 -8.03 -2.08
C ALA A 49 8.12 -7.90 -0.55
N LEU A 50 7.01 -7.43 0.01
CA LEU A 50 6.91 -7.04 1.42
C LEU A 50 6.47 -8.17 2.35
N LEU A 51 5.59 -9.08 1.91
CA LEU A 51 5.10 -10.15 2.76
C LEU A 51 6.23 -11.04 3.34
N PRO A 52 7.26 -11.44 2.57
CA PRO A 52 8.35 -12.24 3.11
C PRO A 52 9.19 -11.51 4.16
N LEU A 53 9.21 -10.17 4.12
CA LEU A 53 9.90 -9.34 5.10
C LEU A 53 9.06 -9.10 6.36
N ALA A 54 7.74 -8.98 6.20
CA ALA A 54 6.79 -8.74 7.29
C ALA A 54 6.38 -10.01 8.06
N ALA A 55 6.35 -11.17 7.39
CA ALA A 55 5.91 -12.43 7.99
C ALA A 55 6.72 -12.86 9.23
N PRO A 56 8.07 -12.73 9.26
CA PRO A 56 8.85 -13.04 10.47
C PRO A 56 8.56 -12.11 11.65
N ALA A 57 8.12 -10.88 11.40
CA ALA A 57 7.76 -9.90 12.43
C ALA A 57 6.34 -10.11 13.01
N GLY A 58 5.56 -11.01 12.41
CA GLY A 58 4.29 -11.48 12.94
C GLY A 58 3.04 -10.96 12.23
N PRO A 59 1.85 -11.42 12.66
CA PRO A 59 0.59 -11.16 11.95
C PRO A 59 0.23 -9.67 11.86
N ALA A 60 0.57 -8.87 12.88
CA ALA A 60 0.32 -7.44 12.90
C ALA A 60 1.01 -6.71 11.74
N GLN A 61 2.28 -7.04 11.49
CA GLN A 61 3.05 -6.48 10.37
C GLN A 61 2.48 -6.91 9.01
N VAL A 62 2.11 -8.19 8.87
CA VAL A 62 1.47 -8.69 7.64
C VAL A 62 0.18 -7.92 7.35
N LEU A 63 -0.67 -7.72 8.36
CA LEU A 63 -1.92 -6.97 8.20
C LEU A 63 -1.66 -5.50 7.87
N ALA A 64 -0.65 -4.86 8.48
CA ALA A 64 -0.26 -3.49 8.15
C ALA A 64 0.24 -3.35 6.70
N VAL A 65 1.03 -4.32 6.20
CA VAL A 65 1.42 -4.38 4.77
C VAL A 65 0.19 -4.49 3.89
N LEU A 66 -0.75 -5.39 4.22
CA LEU A 66 -1.97 -5.59 3.44
C LEU A 66 -2.86 -4.33 3.42
N ILE A 67 -2.94 -3.57 4.51
CA ILE A 67 -3.63 -2.27 4.53
C ILE A 67 -2.95 -1.32 3.53
N GLY A 68 -1.63 -1.14 3.64
CA GLY A 68 -0.89 -0.21 2.81
C GLY A 68 -0.94 -0.52 1.31
N VAL A 69 -0.68 -1.78 0.92
CA VAL A 69 -0.65 -2.18 -0.50
C VAL A 69 -2.01 -2.16 -1.19
N ASN A 70 -3.12 -2.27 -0.45
CA ASN A 70 -4.47 -2.22 -1.02
C ASN A 70 -5.05 -0.80 -1.04
N LEU A 71 -4.78 0.01 -0.01
CA LEU A 71 -5.28 1.38 0.06
C LEU A 71 -4.38 2.38 -0.67
N GLY A 72 -3.07 2.15 -0.64
CA GLY A 72 -2.06 3.04 -1.23
C GLY A 72 -2.30 3.39 -2.71
N PRO A 73 -2.54 2.42 -3.61
CA PRO A 73 -2.78 2.68 -5.03
C PRO A 73 -4.00 3.58 -5.32
N ASN A 74 -4.90 3.79 -4.35
CA ASN A 74 -6.01 4.74 -4.52
C ASN A 74 -5.56 6.21 -4.40
N LEU A 75 -4.30 6.48 -4.01
CA LEU A 75 -3.75 7.83 -3.79
C LEU A 75 -3.64 8.59 -5.12
N THR A 76 -3.28 7.88 -6.18
CA THR A 76 -3.08 8.45 -7.51
C THR A 76 -3.91 7.68 -8.52
N TYR A 77 -4.59 8.41 -9.41
CA TYR A 77 -5.33 7.82 -10.54
C TYR A 77 -4.45 6.91 -11.42
N VAL A 78 -3.13 7.08 -11.36
CA VAL A 78 -2.12 6.36 -12.15
C VAL A 78 -1.87 4.92 -11.64
N GLY A 79 -2.34 4.56 -10.45
CA GLY A 79 -1.89 3.35 -9.73
C GLY A 79 -2.28 1.99 -10.31
N SER A 80 -3.17 1.90 -11.32
CA SER A 80 -3.72 0.61 -11.78
C SER A 80 -3.85 0.48 -13.30
N LEU A 81 -3.45 -0.69 -13.83
CA LEU A 81 -3.72 -1.13 -15.21
C LEU A 81 -5.20 -1.03 -15.57
N ALA A 82 -6.11 -1.21 -14.59
CA ALA A 82 -7.54 -1.04 -14.78
C ALA A 82 -7.91 0.40 -15.16
N THR A 83 -7.23 1.40 -14.59
CA THR A 83 -7.45 2.81 -14.90
C THR A 83 -6.91 3.17 -16.28
N LEU A 84 -5.78 2.58 -16.70
CA LEU A 84 -5.26 2.73 -18.07
C LEU A 84 -6.20 2.12 -19.11
N LEU A 85 -6.79 0.95 -18.81
CA LEU A 85 -7.83 0.31 -19.63
C LEU A 85 -9.10 1.16 -19.71
N TRP A 86 -9.57 1.68 -18.58
CA TRP A 86 -10.75 2.52 -18.51
C TRP A 86 -10.56 3.85 -19.25
N ARG A 87 -9.38 4.47 -19.12
CA ARG A 87 -8.99 5.66 -19.91
C ARG A 87 -9.03 5.38 -21.41
N ARG A 88 -8.48 4.23 -21.85
CA ARG A 88 -8.49 3.85 -23.27
C ARG A 88 -9.92 3.66 -23.81
N ILE A 89 -10.87 3.27 -22.96
CA ILE A 89 -12.29 3.09 -23.31
C ILE A 89 -13.06 4.42 -23.29
N LEU A 90 -12.86 5.27 -22.28
CA LEU A 90 -13.52 6.57 -22.14
C LEU A 90 -13.07 7.57 -23.21
N HIS A 91 -11.79 7.56 -23.59
CA HIS A 91 -11.30 8.37 -24.72
C HIS A 91 -11.98 7.99 -26.05
N ARG A 92 -12.35 6.70 -26.23
CA ARG A 92 -13.13 6.27 -27.40
C ARG A 92 -14.58 6.79 -27.38
N HIS A 93 -15.09 7.24 -26.24
CA HIS A 93 -16.44 7.77 -26.06
C HIS A 93 -16.48 9.29 -25.84
N GLY A 94 -15.36 10.00 -25.96
CA GLY A 94 -15.31 11.47 -25.91
C GLY A 94 -15.58 12.10 -24.53
N ILE A 95 -15.48 11.33 -23.44
CA ILE A 95 -15.68 11.84 -22.08
C ILE A 95 -14.35 12.27 -21.49
N GLU A 96 -14.20 13.56 -21.18
CA GLU A 96 -13.04 14.09 -20.44
C GLU A 96 -13.28 13.98 -18.93
N VAL A 97 -12.32 13.39 -18.22
CA VAL A 97 -12.34 13.24 -16.76
C VAL A 97 -11.35 14.22 -16.15
N GLU A 98 -11.77 15.05 -15.20
CA GLU A 98 -10.89 15.96 -14.44
C GLU A 98 -9.96 15.17 -13.51
N LEU A 99 -8.78 14.81 -14.03
CA LEU A 99 -7.73 14.06 -13.32
C LEU A 99 -7.23 14.76 -12.04
N GLY A 100 -7.25 16.11 -12.02
CA GLY A 100 -6.79 16.90 -10.89
C GLY A 100 -7.67 16.73 -9.66
N ARG A 101 -9.00 16.71 -9.83
CA ARG A 101 -9.95 16.57 -8.72
C ARG A 101 -9.90 15.19 -8.09
N PHE A 102 -9.75 14.14 -8.91
CA PHE A 102 -9.59 12.77 -8.42
C PHE A 102 -8.29 12.62 -7.62
N THR A 103 -7.19 13.15 -8.14
CA THR A 103 -5.88 13.07 -7.47
C THR A 103 -5.89 13.84 -6.15
N ALA A 104 -6.52 15.02 -6.11
CA ALA A 104 -6.67 15.79 -4.87
C ALA A 104 -7.50 15.05 -3.81
N LEU A 105 -8.61 14.41 -4.23
CA LEU A 105 -9.42 13.57 -3.33
C LEU A 105 -8.63 12.35 -2.84
N GLY A 106 -7.88 11.69 -3.73
CA GLY A 106 -7.00 10.56 -3.37
C GLY A 106 -5.94 10.95 -2.34
N LEU A 107 -5.30 12.11 -2.52
CA LEU A 107 -4.30 12.66 -1.59
C LEU A 107 -4.84 12.94 -0.19
N LEU A 108 -6.13 13.20 -0.02
CA LEU A 108 -6.76 13.41 1.29
C LEU A 108 -7.32 12.10 1.87
N THR A 109 -8.04 11.33 1.05
CA THR A 109 -8.77 10.15 1.50
C THR A 109 -7.85 8.97 1.80
N VAL A 110 -6.76 8.78 1.04
CA VAL A 110 -5.87 7.64 1.26
C VAL A 110 -5.06 7.74 2.54
N PRO A 111 -4.37 8.86 2.85
CA PRO A 111 -3.68 8.98 4.13
C PRO A 111 -4.63 8.83 5.31
N ALA A 112 -5.83 9.41 5.21
CA ALA A 112 -6.84 9.30 6.27
C ALA A 112 -7.34 7.86 6.46
N THR A 113 -7.62 7.14 5.38
CA THR A 113 -8.09 5.74 5.45
C THR A 113 -6.99 4.78 5.90
N VAL A 114 -5.75 4.94 5.41
CA VAL A 114 -4.59 4.17 5.90
C VAL A 114 -4.39 4.39 7.39
N ALA A 115 -4.37 5.65 7.85
CA ALA A 115 -4.23 5.95 9.27
C ALA A 115 -5.36 5.35 10.10
N ALA A 116 -6.61 5.55 9.69
CA ALA A 116 -7.78 5.02 10.40
C ALA A 116 -7.78 3.49 10.46
N SER A 117 -7.49 2.80 9.35
CA SER A 117 -7.41 1.34 9.31
C SER A 117 -6.27 0.80 10.17
N THR A 118 -5.10 1.45 10.17
CA THR A 118 -3.97 1.02 11.00
C THR A 118 -4.22 1.27 12.49
N VAL A 119 -4.87 2.38 12.85
CA VAL A 119 -5.32 2.64 14.24
C VAL A 119 -6.34 1.59 14.67
N ALA A 120 -7.30 1.24 13.81
CA ALA A 120 -8.27 0.19 14.09
C ALA A 120 -7.61 -1.18 14.27
N LEU A 121 -6.62 -1.52 13.43
CA LEU A 121 -5.81 -2.73 13.58
C LEU A 121 -5.09 -2.75 14.94
N TRP A 122 -4.40 -1.67 15.28
CA TRP A 122 -3.70 -1.56 16.56
C TRP A 122 -4.66 -1.71 17.74
N GLY A 123 -5.82 -1.04 17.70
CA GLY A 123 -6.85 -1.18 18.73
C GLY A 123 -7.37 -2.60 18.85
N ALA A 124 -7.61 -3.28 17.72
CA ALA A 124 -8.04 -4.68 17.70
C ALA A 124 -6.98 -5.60 18.33
N LEU A 125 -5.69 -5.41 18.05
CA LEU A 125 -4.61 -6.17 18.68
C LEU A 125 -4.60 -6.02 20.20
N ARG A 126 -4.84 -4.79 20.70
CA ARG A 126 -4.91 -4.51 22.15
C ARG A 126 -6.12 -5.12 22.83
N LEU A 127 -7.24 -5.24 22.12
CA LEU A 127 -8.47 -5.85 22.64
C LEU A 127 -8.43 -7.39 22.62
N VAL A 128 -7.80 -7.96 21.61
CA VAL A 128 -7.73 -9.43 21.41
C VAL A 128 -6.61 -10.07 22.23
N GLY A 129 -5.65 -9.29 22.74
CA GLY A 129 -4.60 -9.77 23.63
C GLY A 129 -3.50 -10.56 22.92
N ALA A 130 -3.05 -10.05 21.77
CA ALA A 130 -1.84 -10.52 21.11
C ALA A 130 -0.60 -9.83 21.68
#